data_AF-A0A1V0GFZ2-F1
#
_entry.id   AF-A0A1V0GFZ2-F1
#
_cell.length_a   1.000
_cell.length_b   1.000
_cell.length_c   1.000
_cell.angle_alpha   90.00
_cell.angle_beta   90.00
_cell.angle_gamma   90.00
#
_symmetry.space_group_name_H-M   'P 1'
#
loop_
_entity.id
_entity.type
_entity.pdbx_description
1 polymer ?
#
loop_
_entity_poly.entity_id
_entity_poly.type
_entity_poly.pdbx_seq_one_letter_code
_entity_poly.pdbx_strand_id
1 'polypeptide(L)'
;MTRFYDYPQTVELVNGLNSVSTLKKWRLKIERLTGHTFEESRVRTGKRSYSKVTLFTDSDIEQLQQIAYLKGNLGLEKAILKVYPPTRASPVPLTKQVQGLSVQVSQLNNQVEGLTRDNQVLTLRQTSLEKRIEVLEHPKKRTLFGK
;
A
#
# COMPACT_ATOMS: atom_id res chain seq x y z
N MET A 1 24.26 -13.53 -11.79
CA MET A 1 24.13 -15.00 -11.62
C MET A 1 23.19 -15.22 -10.45
N THR A 2 22.03 -15.82 -10.67
CA THR A 2 21.08 -16.14 -9.59
C THR A 2 21.66 -17.27 -8.74
N ARG A 3 21.79 -17.07 -7.43
CA ARG A 3 22.21 -18.13 -6.53
C ARG A 3 21.01 -18.93 -6.08
N PHE A 4 21.23 -20.23 -5.87
CA PHE A 4 20.22 -21.16 -5.40
C PHE A 4 20.66 -21.75 -4.08
N TYR A 5 19.73 -21.79 -3.14
CA TYR A 5 19.95 -22.23 -1.77
C TYR A 5 19.02 -23.39 -1.45
N ASP A 6 19.53 -24.39 -0.74
CA ASP A 6 18.71 -25.47 -0.23
C ASP A 6 18.03 -25.09 1.10
N TYR A 7 17.26 -26.02 1.68
CA TYR A 7 16.55 -25.78 2.94
C TYR A 7 17.49 -25.41 4.12
N PRO A 8 18.58 -26.16 4.41
CA PRO A 8 19.55 -25.77 5.43
C PRO A 8 20.13 -24.38 5.23
N GLN A 9 20.62 -24.07 4.02
CA GLN A 9 21.23 -22.78 3.71
C GLN A 9 20.24 -21.63 3.88
N THR A 10 19.00 -21.82 3.45
CA THR A 10 17.95 -20.80 3.58
C THR A 10 17.59 -20.53 5.04
N VAL A 11 17.61 -21.56 5.89
CA VAL A 11 17.35 -21.41 7.34
C VAL A 11 18.46 -20.60 8.01
N GLU A 12 19.72 -20.77 7.60
CA GLU A 12 20.84 -19.99 8.13
C GLU A 12 20.78 -18.51 7.71
N LEU A 13 20.26 -18.23 6.50
CA LEU A 13 20.20 -16.88 5.95
C LEU A 13 18.99 -16.07 6.44
N VAL A 14 17.88 -16.73 6.82
CA VAL A 14 16.65 -16.06 7.25
C VAL A 14 16.58 -15.96 8.77
N ASN A 15 16.79 -14.74 9.29
CA ASN A 15 16.71 -14.44 10.71
C ASN A 15 15.30 -14.70 11.26
N GLY A 16 15.21 -15.51 12.32
CA GLY A 16 13.95 -15.87 12.98
C GLY A 16 13.20 -17.04 12.32
N LEU A 17 13.88 -17.79 11.45
CA LEU A 17 13.44 -19.08 10.94
C LEU A 17 14.24 -20.19 11.66
N ASN A 18 13.62 -20.86 12.62
CA ASN A 18 14.39 -21.68 13.58
C ASN A 18 14.62 -23.14 13.11
N SER A 19 13.99 -23.58 12.03
CA SER A 19 14.16 -24.96 11.54
C SER A 19 13.75 -25.15 10.08
N VAL A 20 14.34 -26.17 9.45
CA VAL A 20 13.94 -26.66 8.12
C VAL A 20 12.46 -27.07 8.11
N SER A 21 11.95 -27.65 9.20
CA SER A 21 10.54 -28.03 9.32
C SER A 21 9.61 -26.81 9.28
N THR A 22 10.03 -25.70 9.90
CA THR A 22 9.30 -24.43 9.83
C THR A 22 9.30 -23.89 8.41
N LEU A 23 10.46 -23.89 7.74
CA LEU A 23 10.57 -23.45 6.35
C LEU A 23 9.68 -24.28 5.41
N LYS A 24 9.66 -25.62 5.56
CA LYS A 24 8.78 -26.50 4.78
C LYS A 24 7.30 -26.16 4.99
N LYS A 25 6.88 -25.91 6.23
CA LYS A 25 5.51 -25.49 6.55
C LYS A 25 5.17 -24.14 5.91
N TRP A 26 6.11 -23.20 5.94
CA TRP A 26 5.93 -21.88 5.32
C TRP A 26 5.80 -21.99 3.81
N ARG A 27 6.72 -22.72 3.17
CA ARG A 27 6.69 -22.99 1.73
C ARG A 27 5.33 -23.54 1.30
N LEU A 28 4.85 -24.61 1.92
CA LEU A 28 3.54 -25.20 1.61
C LEU A 28 2.39 -24.20 1.80
N LYS A 29 2.49 -23.33 2.80
CA LYS A 29 1.46 -22.32 3.09
C LYS A 29 1.49 -21.18 2.09
N ILE A 30 2.67 -20.74 1.66
CA ILE A 30 2.86 -19.75 0.59
C ILE A 30 2.28 -20.30 -0.72
N GLU A 31 2.67 -21.51 -1.14
CA GLU A 31 2.15 -22.15 -2.35
C GLU A 31 0.62 -22.24 -2.34
N ARG A 32 0.04 -22.66 -1.22
CA ARG A 32 -1.42 -22.78 -1.07
C ARG A 32 -2.14 -21.44 -1.11
N LEU A 33 -1.61 -20.40 -0.46
CA LEU A 33 -2.30 -19.11 -0.33
C LEU A 33 -2.15 -18.23 -1.56
N THR A 34 -1.08 -18.42 -2.33
CA THR A 34 -0.66 -17.44 -3.34
C THR A 34 -0.54 -18.02 -4.73
N GLY A 35 -0.48 -19.36 -4.85
CA GLY A 35 -0.20 -20.05 -6.10
C GLY A 35 1.25 -19.89 -6.57
N HIS A 36 2.11 -19.25 -5.78
CA HIS A 36 3.54 -19.15 -6.07
C HIS A 36 4.18 -20.54 -6.07
N THR A 37 5.07 -20.81 -7.01
CA THR A 37 5.83 -22.06 -7.11
C THR A 37 7.31 -21.78 -6.96
N PHE A 38 7.94 -22.40 -5.98
CA PHE A 38 9.38 -22.32 -5.78
C PHE A 38 10.12 -23.17 -6.84
N GLU A 39 11.37 -22.80 -7.12
CA GLU A 39 12.21 -23.53 -8.07
C GLU A 39 12.48 -24.97 -7.58
N GLU A 40 12.40 -25.94 -8.50
CA GLU A 40 12.63 -27.34 -8.20
C GLU A 40 13.77 -27.89 -9.06
N SER A 41 14.76 -28.48 -8.41
CA SER A 41 15.81 -29.26 -9.06
C SER A 41 15.61 -30.76 -8.83
N ARG A 42 16.09 -31.58 -9.76
CA ARG A 42 16.07 -33.04 -9.66
C ARG A 42 17.43 -33.56 -9.27
N VAL A 43 17.53 -34.07 -8.04
CA VAL A 43 18.75 -34.71 -7.56
C VAL A 43 18.60 -36.22 -7.71
N ARG A 44 19.64 -36.87 -8.24
CA ARG A 44 19.66 -38.32 -8.40
C ARG A 44 19.90 -38.97 -7.04
N THR A 45 18.91 -39.72 -6.56
CA THR A 45 18.93 -40.37 -5.24
C THR A 45 19.31 -41.85 -5.34
N GLY A 46 19.30 -42.43 -6.55
CA GLY A 46 19.72 -43.81 -6.78
C GLY A 46 20.10 -44.12 -8.23
N LYS A 47 20.27 -45.41 -8.57
CA LYS A 47 20.68 -45.84 -9.93
C LYS A 47 19.70 -45.39 -11.02
N ARG A 48 18.39 -45.36 -10.76
CA ARG A 48 17.35 -44.91 -11.71
C ARG A 48 16.33 -43.93 -11.09
N SER A 49 16.58 -43.47 -9.86
CA SER A 49 15.60 -42.70 -9.10
C SER A 49 16.08 -41.27 -8.87
N TYR A 50 15.15 -40.32 -9.00
CA TYR A 50 15.38 -38.90 -8.78
C TYR A 50 14.41 -38.39 -7.72
N SER A 51 14.91 -37.56 -6.81
CA SER A 51 14.09 -36.81 -5.86
C SER A 51 14.03 -35.35 -6.28
N LYS A 52 12.86 -34.75 -6.11
CA LYS A 52 12.68 -33.31 -6.26
C LYS A 52 13.22 -32.61 -5.02
N VAL A 53 14.10 -31.64 -5.21
CA VAL A 53 14.64 -30.77 -4.17
C VAL A 53 14.25 -29.35 -4.54
N THR A 54 13.58 -28.67 -3.60
CA THR A 54 13.21 -27.27 -3.78
C THR A 54 14.39 -26.39 -3.44
N LEU A 55 14.62 -25.41 -4.32
CA LEU A 55 15.67 -24.42 -4.21
C LEU A 55 15.03 -23.04 -4.05
N PHE A 56 15.71 -22.20 -3.28
CA PHE A 56 15.32 -20.82 -3.03
C PHE A 56 16.31 -19.89 -3.72
N THR A 57 15.80 -18.82 -4.30
CA THR A 57 16.62 -17.76 -4.91
C THR A 57 16.98 -16.69 -3.87
N ASP A 58 17.88 -15.77 -4.23
CA ASP A 58 18.15 -14.58 -3.40
C ASP A 58 16.85 -13.78 -3.12
N SER A 59 15.96 -13.67 -4.11
CA SER A 59 14.64 -13.02 -3.95
C SER A 59 13.75 -13.75 -2.95
N ASP A 60 13.77 -15.09 -2.95
CA ASP A 60 12.97 -15.87 -2.00
C ASP A 60 13.47 -15.66 -0.56
N ILE A 61 14.79 -15.54 -0.37
CA ILE A 61 15.37 -15.26 0.94
C ILE A 61 14.89 -13.90 1.46
N GLU A 62 14.94 -12.86 0.63
CA GLU A 62 14.46 -11.52 0.99
C GLU A 62 12.97 -11.55 1.37
N GLN A 63 12.16 -12.24 0.57
CA GLN A 63 10.73 -12.39 0.82
C GLN A 63 10.45 -13.17 2.11
N LEU A 64 11.15 -14.28 2.34
CA LEU A 64 11.05 -15.06 3.57
C LEU A 64 11.49 -14.25 4.81
N GLN A 65 12.53 -13.44 4.68
CA GLN A 65 12.99 -12.53 5.73
C GLN A 65 11.95 -11.48 6.06
N GLN A 66 11.27 -10.93 5.05
CA GLN A 66 10.18 -9.97 5.24
C GLN A 66 8.98 -10.61 5.95
N ILE A 67 8.62 -11.86 5.60
CA ILE A 67 7.58 -12.61 6.32
C ILE A 67 8.01 -12.82 7.78
N ALA A 68 9.28 -13.17 8.02
CA ALA A 68 9.81 -13.40 9.37
C ALA A 68 9.79 -12.17 10.26
N TYR A 69 9.93 -10.97 9.70
CA TYR A 69 9.74 -9.71 10.42
C TYR A 69 8.26 -9.42 10.66
N LEU A 70 7.41 -9.58 9.65
CA LEU A 70 5.99 -9.22 9.71
C LEU A 70 5.14 -10.19 10.54
N LYS A 71 5.56 -11.45 10.69
CA LYS A 71 4.78 -12.50 11.39
C LYS A 71 4.43 -12.13 12.83
N GLY A 72 5.30 -11.38 13.51
CA GLY A 72 5.12 -10.99 14.92
C GLY A 72 3.96 -10.01 15.11
N ASN A 73 3.74 -9.12 14.14
CA ASN A 73 2.74 -8.05 14.23
C ASN A 73 1.42 -8.39 13.55
N LEU A 74 1.47 -9.08 12.39
CA LEU A 74 0.31 -9.31 11.52
C LEU A 74 -0.20 -10.76 11.55
N GLY A 75 0.59 -11.68 12.12
CA GLY A 75 0.39 -13.11 11.95
C GLY A 75 0.89 -13.63 10.60
N LEU A 76 1.18 -14.93 10.54
CA LEU A 76 1.87 -15.56 9.39
C LEU A 76 1.10 -15.43 8.07
N GLU A 77 -0.21 -15.66 8.06
CA GLU A 77 -1.01 -15.62 6.83
C GLU A 77 -1.07 -14.24 6.20
N LYS A 78 -1.33 -13.21 7.01
CA LYS A 78 -1.37 -11.82 6.54
C LYS A 78 0.01 -11.35 6.10
N ALA A 79 1.07 -11.79 6.78
CA ALA A 79 2.45 -11.54 6.36
C ALA A 79 2.76 -12.18 5.00
N ILE A 80 2.37 -13.44 4.79
CA ILE A 80 2.51 -14.14 3.50
C ILE A 80 1.77 -13.40 2.39
N LEU A 81 0.49 -13.06 2.58
CA LEU A 81 -0.31 -12.37 1.56
C LEU A 81 0.19 -10.96 1.23
N LYS A 82 0.95 -10.32 2.15
CA LYS A 82 1.56 -9.01 1.92
C LYS A 82 2.84 -9.10 1.09
N VAL A 83 3.63 -10.16 1.29
CA VAL A 83 4.91 -10.36 0.60
C VAL A 83 4.73 -11.08 -0.74
N TYR A 84 3.91 -12.12 -0.74
CA TYR A 84 3.44 -12.84 -1.92
C TYR A 84 1.97 -12.48 -2.14
N PRO A 85 1.67 -11.30 -2.72
CA PRO A 85 0.30 -10.99 -3.09
C PRO A 85 -0.19 -12.11 -4.01
N PRO A 86 -1.31 -12.78 -3.70
CA PRO A 86 -1.86 -13.80 -4.58
C PRO A 86 -2.01 -13.15 -5.95
N THR A 87 -1.53 -13.83 -6.98
CA THR A 87 -1.67 -13.40 -8.37
C THR A 87 -3.15 -13.31 -8.66
N ARG A 88 -3.76 -12.16 -8.34
CA ARG A 88 -5.15 -11.88 -8.67
C ARG A 88 -5.24 -12.09 -10.17
N ALA A 89 -6.22 -12.88 -10.60
CA ALA A 89 -6.58 -13.04 -11.99
C ALA A 89 -6.51 -11.67 -12.69
N SER A 90 -5.46 -11.47 -13.50
CA SER A 90 -5.01 -10.20 -14.06
C SER A 90 -4.80 -9.04 -13.06
N PRO A 91 -3.66 -8.33 -13.09
CA PRO A 91 -3.65 -6.96 -12.54
C PRO A 91 -4.81 -6.21 -13.20
N VAL A 92 -5.66 -5.55 -12.41
CA VAL A 92 -6.65 -4.61 -12.95
C VAL A 92 -5.90 -3.76 -13.98
N PRO A 93 -6.27 -3.82 -15.28
CA PRO A 93 -5.50 -3.18 -16.33
C PRO A 93 -5.17 -1.76 -15.91
N LEU A 94 -3.93 -1.31 -16.11
CA LEU A 94 -3.49 0.04 -15.73
C LEU A 94 -4.48 1.10 -16.23
N THR A 95 -5.14 0.85 -17.36
CA THR A 95 -6.24 1.66 -17.91
C THR A 95 -7.43 1.84 -16.94
N LYS A 96 -7.88 0.79 -16.26
CA LYS A 96 -8.95 0.87 -15.25
C LYS A 96 -8.51 1.61 -13.99
N GLN A 97 -7.24 1.49 -13.60
CA GLN A 97 -6.69 2.26 -12.48
C GLN A 97 -6.60 3.75 -12.82
N VAL A 98 -6.09 4.07 -14.01
CA VAL A 98 -6.02 5.44 -14.54
C VAL A 98 -7.42 6.04 -14.70
N GLN A 99 -8.41 5.27 -15.17
CA GLN A 99 -9.81 5.73 -15.24
C GLN A 99 -10.37 6.04 -13.84
N GLY A 100 -10.15 5.16 -12.86
CA GLY A 100 -10.59 5.40 -11.49
C GLY A 100 -9.96 6.65 -10.88
N LEU A 101 -8.65 6.83 -11.07
CA LEU A 101 -7.94 8.03 -10.63
C LEU A 101 -8.43 9.29 -11.35
N SER A 102 -8.69 9.22 -12.66
CA SER A 102 -9.22 10.34 -13.43
C SER A 102 -10.59 10.80 -12.92
N VAL A 103 -11.46 9.87 -12.53
CA VAL A 103 -12.77 10.19 -11.93
C VAL A 103 -12.61 10.82 -10.56
N GLN A 104 -11.68 10.33 -9.74
CA GLN A 104 -11.40 10.93 -8.43
C GLN A 104 -10.85 12.36 -8.56
N VAL A 105 -9.93 12.58 -9.49
CA VAL A 105 -9.36 13.92 -9.76
C VAL A 105 -10.44 14.89 -10.25
N SER A 106 -11.36 14.46 -11.12
CA SER A 106 -12.44 15.34 -11.58
C SER A 106 -13.42 15.69 -10.47
N GLN A 107 -13.76 14.73 -9.59
CA GLN A 107 -14.58 14.98 -8.41
C GLN A 107 -13.92 15.97 -7.45
N LEU A 108 -12.62 15.81 -7.18
CA LEU A 108 -11.86 16.72 -6.34
C LEU A 108 -11.78 18.12 -6.94
N ASN A 109 -11.56 18.24 -8.26
CA ASN A 109 -11.58 19.54 -8.93
C ASN A 109 -12.94 20.24 -8.78
N ASN A 110 -14.05 19.52 -8.98
CA ASN A 110 -15.38 20.08 -8.81
C ASN A 110 -15.63 20.57 -7.37
N GLN A 111 -15.13 19.83 -6.37
CA GLN A 111 -15.21 20.24 -4.97
C GLN A 111 -14.38 21.51 -4.70
N VAL A 112 -13.15 21.57 -5.22
CA VAL A 112 -12.28 22.74 -5.08
C VAL A 112 -12.90 23.97 -5.74
N GLU A 113 -13.49 23.82 -6.93
CA GLU A 113 -14.21 24.91 -7.59
C GLU A 113 -15.42 25.39 -6.77
N GLY A 114 -16.20 24.47 -6.21
CA GLY A 114 -17.32 24.79 -5.33
C GLY A 114 -16.87 25.60 -4.11
N LEU A 115 -15.87 25.10 -3.39
CA LEU A 115 -15.28 25.78 -2.23
C LEU A 115 -14.69 27.15 -2.58
N THR A 116 -14.13 27.29 -3.79
CA THR A 116 -13.59 28.57 -4.27
C THR A 116 -14.70 29.59 -4.48
N ARG A 117 -15.83 29.19 -5.10
CA ARG A 117 -17.00 30.06 -5.28
C ARG A 117 -17.61 30.46 -3.94
N ASP A 118 -17.75 29.52 -3.02
CA ASP A 118 -18.29 29.79 -1.68
C ASP A 118 -17.42 30.79 -0.91
N ASN A 119 -16.10 30.64 -0.97
CA ASN A 119 -15.16 31.59 -0.37
C ASN A 119 -15.27 33.00 -0.97
N GLN A 120 -15.45 33.13 -2.29
CA GLN A 120 -15.65 34.44 -2.93
C GLN A 120 -16.94 35.11 -2.43
N VAL A 121 -18.03 34.35 -2.34
CA VAL A 121 -19.32 34.85 -1.82
C VAL A 121 -19.19 35.29 -0.36
N LEU A 122 -18.53 34.48 0.47
CA LEU A 122 -18.28 34.82 1.88
C LEU A 122 -17.43 36.07 2.02
N THR A 123 -16.39 36.22 1.21
CA THR A 123 -15.52 37.41 1.18
C THR A 123 -16.34 38.66 0.86
N LEU A 124 -17.16 38.63 -0.18
CA LEU A 124 -18.03 39.77 -0.54
C LEU A 124 -19.02 40.13 0.58
N ARG A 125 -19.59 39.13 1.24
CA ARG A 125 -20.49 39.34 2.39
C ARG A 125 -19.74 39.96 3.56
N GLN A 126 -18.55 39.48 3.87
CA GLN A 126 -17.70 40.02 4.92
C GLN A 126 -17.38 41.50 4.65
N THR A 127 -16.91 41.84 3.45
CA THR A 127 -16.61 43.24 3.09
C THR A 127 -17.85 44.15 3.16
N SER A 128 -19.02 43.63 2.80
CA SER A 128 -20.29 44.36 2.92
C SER A 128 -20.66 44.62 4.39
N LEU A 129 -20.47 43.64 5.26
CA LEU A 129 -20.69 43.79 6.71
C LEU A 129 -19.71 44.77 7.34
N GLU A 130 -18.42 44.70 6.98
CA GLU A 130 -17.40 45.63 7.44
C GLU A 130 -17.77 47.08 7.10
N LYS A 131 -18.20 47.36 5.86
CA LYS A 131 -18.69 48.69 5.46
C LYS A 131 -19.91 49.15 6.27
N ARG A 132 -20.83 48.24 6.59
CA ARG A 132 -22.01 48.58 7.41
C ARG A 132 -21.62 48.91 8.84
N ILE A 133 -20.66 48.20 9.41
CA ILE A 133 -20.12 48.47 10.75
C ILE A 133 -19.43 49.83 10.76
N GLU A 134 -18.60 50.14 9.77
CA GLU A 134 -17.90 51.43 9.68
C GLU A 134 -18.87 52.63 9.68
N VAL A 135 -19.98 52.52 8.93
CA VAL A 135 -21.05 53.53 8.90
C VAL A 135 -21.77 53.67 10.24
N LEU A 136 -21.95 52.57 10.98
CA LEU A 136 -22.60 52.57 12.30
C LEU A 136 -21.68 53.10 13.41
N GLU A 137 -20.38 52.82 13.33
CA GLU A 137 -19.36 53.28 14.29
C GLU A 137 -18.98 54.75 14.09
N HIS A 138 -19.14 55.28 12.86
CA HIS A 138 -18.94 56.70 12.54
C HIS A 138 -20.25 57.36 12.12
N PRO A 139 -21.26 57.47 13.01
CA PRO A 139 -22.47 58.19 12.68
C PRO A 139 -22.09 59.63 12.36
N LYS A 140 -22.35 60.05 11.10
CA LYS A 140 -22.16 61.44 10.65
C LYS A 140 -22.61 62.36 11.78
N LYS A 141 -21.70 63.17 12.33
CA LYS A 141 -22.03 64.25 13.26
C LYS A 141 -23.15 65.06 12.60
N ARG A 142 -24.39 64.82 13.02
CA ARG A 142 -25.49 65.72 12.70
C ARG A 142 -25.09 67.03 13.35
N THR A 143 -24.78 68.03 12.55
CA THR A 143 -24.74 69.43 12.98
C THR A 143 -26.15 69.80 13.39
N LEU A 144 -26.51 69.38 14.60
CA LEU A 144 -27.57 69.99 15.37
C LEU A 144 -26.95 71.29 15.88
N PHE A 145 -27.64 72.40 15.66
CA PHE A 145 -27.31 73.78 16.06
C PHE A 145 -26.42 74.58 15.09
N GLY A 146 -27.09 75.34 14.23
CA GLY A 146 -26.65 76.64 13.74
C GLY A 146 -27.91 77.47 13.49
N LYS A 147 -28.21 78.40 14.40
CA LYS A 147 -29.27 79.40 14.31
C LYS A 147 -29.01 80.37 13.15
#